data_AF-A0A5C2H2K7-F1
#
_entry.id   AF-A0A5C2H2K7-F1
#
_cell.length_a   1.000
_cell.length_b   1.000
_cell.length_c   1.000
_cell.angle_alpha   90.00
_cell.angle_beta   90.00
_cell.angle_gamma   90.00
#
_symmetry.space_group_name_H-M   'P 1'
#
loop_
_entity.id
_entity.type
_entity.pdbx_description
1 polymer ?
#
loop_
_entity_poly.entity_id
_entity_poly.type
_entity_poly.pdbx_seq_one_letter_code
_entity_poly.pdbx_strand_id
1 'polypeptide(L)'
;MDNYLKKQLYHWVFHKIKSNPKKFGGDFSNPLIMMEYLKEFYYSYRIYELEPELMSVITTISRIKNKILKKYPQLDFRVKYKKKKKLNTPYR
;
A
#
# COMPACT_ATOMS: atom_id res chain seq x y z
N MET A 1 10.22 -4.84 15.27
CA MET A 1 10.82 -4.29 14.04
C MET A 1 11.55 -3.01 14.34
N ASP A 2 12.86 -2.99 14.09
CA ASP A 2 13.73 -1.84 14.31
C ASP A 2 13.45 -0.67 13.34
N ASN A 3 14.11 0.45 13.58
CA ASN A 3 13.93 1.68 12.80
C ASN A 3 14.62 1.63 11.43
N TYR A 4 15.66 0.82 11.27
CA TYR A 4 16.41 0.70 10.02
C TYR A 4 15.56 -0.03 8.97
N LEU A 5 15.01 -1.20 9.30
CA LEU A 5 14.13 -1.97 8.44
C LEU A 5 12.87 -1.15 8.09
N LYS A 6 12.27 -0.44 9.05
CA LYS A 6 11.13 0.45 8.76
C LYS A 6 11.48 1.52 7.73
N LYS A 7 12.69 2.09 7.78
CA LYS A 7 13.17 3.08 6.80
C LYS A 7 13.34 2.43 5.43
N GLN A 8 13.92 1.24 5.34
CA GLN A 8 14.04 0.51 4.07
C GLN A 8 12.67 0.20 3.46
N LEU A 9 11.74 -0.33 4.25
CA LEU A 9 10.37 -0.62 3.82
C LEU A 9 9.65 0.67 3.36
N TYR A 10 9.87 1.81 4.03
CA TYR A 10 9.32 3.08 3.58
C TYR A 10 9.76 3.45 2.17
N HIS A 11 11.08 3.39 1.90
CA HIS A 11 11.62 3.70 0.58
C HIS A 11 11.10 2.71 -0.47
N TRP A 12 11.16 1.41 -0.17
CA TRP A 12 10.68 0.37 -1.08
C TRP A 12 9.20 0.59 -1.44
N VAL A 13 8.32 0.81 -0.45
CA VAL A 13 6.90 1.08 -0.67
C VAL A 13 6.69 2.34 -1.50
N PHE A 14 7.42 3.42 -1.19
CA PHE A 14 7.30 4.67 -1.92
C PHE A 14 7.68 4.51 -3.40
N HIS A 15 8.78 3.81 -3.69
CA HIS A 15 9.20 3.49 -5.06
C HIS A 15 8.18 2.63 -5.79
N LYS A 16 7.63 1.59 -5.15
CA LYS A 16 6.57 0.77 -5.76
C LYS A 16 5.34 1.59 -6.11
N ILE A 17 4.85 2.43 -5.20
CA ILE A 17 3.71 3.31 -5.48
C ILE A 17 4.02 4.24 -6.67
N LYS A 18 5.20 4.87 -6.71
CA LYS A 18 5.57 5.74 -7.84
C LYS A 18 5.67 4.99 -9.17
N SER A 19 6.12 3.74 -9.17
CA SER A 19 6.25 2.93 -10.39
C SER A 19 4.90 2.60 -11.04
N ASN A 20 3.85 2.41 -10.24
CA ASN A 20 2.50 2.18 -10.74
C ASN A 20 1.44 2.66 -9.74
N PRO A 21 1.13 3.96 -9.73
CA PRO A 21 0.20 4.55 -8.77
C PRO A 21 -1.23 4.00 -8.90
N LYS A 22 -1.64 3.56 -10.09
CA LYS A 22 -2.96 2.94 -10.29
C LYS A 22 -3.07 1.58 -9.59
N LYS A 23 -2.01 0.76 -9.69
CA LYS A 23 -1.93 -0.56 -9.03
C LYS A 23 -1.76 -0.43 -7.51
N PHE A 24 -0.74 0.31 -7.09
CA PHE A 24 -0.31 0.36 -5.68
C PHE A 24 -0.87 1.55 -4.88
N GLY A 25 -1.58 2.46 -5.54
CA GLY A 25 -2.38 3.52 -4.93
C GLY A 25 -3.89 3.34 -5.09
N GLY A 26 -4.34 2.27 -5.76
CA GLY A 26 -5.77 1.98 -5.99
C GLY A 26 -6.47 1.29 -4.82
N ASP A 27 -7.75 0.95 -5.01
CA ASP A 27 -8.59 0.36 -3.95
C ASP A 27 -8.08 -1.01 -3.47
N PHE A 28 -7.52 -1.82 -4.38
CA PHE A 28 -6.93 -3.14 -4.07
C PHE A 28 -5.42 -3.08 -3.74
N SER A 29 -4.88 -1.89 -3.46
CA SER A 29 -3.43 -1.72 -3.33
C SER A 29 -2.80 -2.46 -2.15
N ASN A 30 -3.52 -2.68 -1.05
CA ASN A 30 -3.00 -3.38 0.13
C ASN A 30 -2.56 -4.83 -0.20
N PRO A 31 -3.45 -5.71 -0.68
CA PRO A 31 -3.04 -7.07 -1.01
C PRO A 31 -2.00 -7.11 -2.14
N LEU A 32 -2.10 -6.21 -3.12
CA LEU A 32 -1.17 -6.17 -4.26
C LEU A 32 0.26 -5.82 -3.85
N ILE A 33 0.45 -4.83 -2.96
CA ILE A 33 1.79 -4.44 -2.53
C ILE A 33 2.41 -5.45 -1.55
N MET A 34 1.58 -6.10 -0.73
CA MET A 34 2.03 -7.19 0.16
C MET A 34 2.48 -8.40 -0.66
N MET A 35 1.70 -8.78 -1.67
CA MET A 35 2.07 -9.87 -2.58
C MET A 35 3.33 -9.55 -3.39
N GLU A 36 3.49 -8.31 -3.85
CA GLU A 36 4.71 -7.89 -4.55
C GLU A 36 5.95 -8.07 -3.68
N TYR A 37 5.87 -7.74 -2.40
CA TYR A 37 6.97 -7.94 -1.46
C TYR A 37 7.34 -9.41 -1.30
N LEU A 38 6.34 -10.29 -1.14
CA LEU A 38 6.57 -11.74 -1.04
C LEU A 38 7.18 -12.29 -2.32
N LYS A 39 6.72 -11.84 -3.50
CA LYS A 39 7.30 -12.25 -4.78
C LYS A 39 8.76 -11.84 -4.95
N GLU A 40 9.17 -10.70 -4.42
CA GLU A 40 10.55 -10.23 -4.55
C GLU A 40 11.52 -10.88 -3.58
N PHE A 41 11.11 -11.05 -2.32
CA PHE A 41 12.03 -11.45 -1.25
C PHE A 41 11.80 -12.87 -0.72
N TYR A 42 10.64 -13.47 -1.02
CA TYR A 42 10.21 -14.77 -0.50
C TYR A 42 9.56 -15.63 -1.59
N TYR A 43 10.07 -15.56 -2.83
CA TYR A 43 9.43 -16.20 -3.99
C TYR A 43 9.32 -17.73 -3.87
N SER A 44 10.19 -18.36 -3.07
CA SER A 44 10.23 -19.80 -2.84
C SER A 44 9.28 -20.27 -1.71
N TYR A 45 8.72 -19.34 -0.94
CA TYR A 45 7.83 -19.66 0.18
C TYR A 45 6.40 -19.85 -0.31
N ARG A 46 5.72 -20.86 0.23
CA ARG A 46 4.26 -20.97 0.10
C ARG A 46 3.59 -20.09 1.16
N ILE A 47 2.39 -19.60 0.86
CA ILE A 47 1.69 -18.64 1.73
C ILE A 47 1.42 -19.19 3.14
N TYR A 48 1.18 -20.50 3.27
CA TYR A 48 0.94 -21.13 4.57
C TYR A 48 2.22 -21.33 5.39
N GLU A 49 3.39 -21.09 4.81
CA GLU A 49 4.71 -21.19 5.46
C GLU A 49 5.19 -19.83 5.99
N LEU A 50 4.35 -18.79 5.92
CA LEU A 50 4.70 -17.45 6.39
C LEU A 50 4.74 -17.40 7.91
N GLU A 51 5.93 -17.17 8.45
CA GLU A 51 6.15 -16.96 9.89
C GLU A 51 5.45 -15.68 10.39
N PRO A 52 5.05 -15.64 11.68
CA PRO A 52 4.43 -14.46 12.30
C PRO A 52 5.24 -13.17 12.11
N GLU A 53 6.57 -13.25 12.15
CA GLU A 53 7.48 -12.12 11.91
C GLU A 53 7.29 -11.53 10.51
N LEU A 54 7.24 -12.39 9.49
CA LEU A 54 7.03 -11.98 8.10
C LEU A 54 5.62 -11.41 7.89
N MET A 55 4.62 -11.99 8.54
CA MET A 55 3.26 -11.44 8.57
C MET A 55 3.23 -10.03 9.19
N SER A 56 4.01 -9.79 10.23
CA SER A 56 4.20 -8.46 10.82
C SER A 56 4.89 -7.47 9.86
N VAL A 57 5.83 -7.94 9.04
CA VAL A 57 6.47 -7.14 7.99
C VAL A 57 5.47 -6.72 6.92
N ILE A 58 4.73 -7.65 6.32
CA ILE A 58 3.79 -7.33 5.24
C ILE A 58 2.61 -6.47 5.71
N THR A 59 2.16 -6.62 6.96
CA THR A 59 1.16 -5.71 7.54
C THR A 59 1.74 -4.31 7.75
N THR A 60 3.01 -4.20 8.12
CA THR A 60 3.73 -2.91 8.21
C THR A 60 3.84 -2.21 6.86
N ILE A 61 4.11 -2.96 5.78
CA ILE A 61 4.12 -2.46 4.40
C ILE A 61 2.78 -1.79 4.05
N SER A 62 1.65 -2.45 4.34
CA SER A 62 0.31 -1.89 4.13
C SER A 62 0.07 -0.60 4.92
N ARG A 63 0.52 -0.55 6.18
CA ARG A 63 0.43 0.66 7.02
C ARG A 63 1.26 1.82 6.46
N ILE A 64 2.51 1.55 6.05
CA ILE A 64 3.39 2.53 5.41
C ILE A 64 2.75 3.08 4.14
N LYS A 65 2.22 2.20 3.28
CA LYS A 65 1.52 2.58 2.05
C LYS A 65 0.38 3.55 2.36
N ASN A 66 -0.46 3.26 3.35
CA ASN A 66 -1.55 4.14 3.75
C ASN A 66 -1.06 5.52 4.27
N LYS A 67 0.07 5.58 4.98
CA LYS A 67 0.69 6.85 5.40
C LYS A 67 1.20 7.65 4.19
N ILE A 68 1.84 6.98 3.23
CA ILE A 68 2.33 7.62 2.00
C ILE A 68 1.17 8.20 1.20
N LEU A 69 0.08 7.46 0.97
CA LEU A 69 -1.07 7.97 0.22
C LEU A 69 -1.75 9.17 0.89
N LYS A 70 -1.74 9.24 2.23
CA LYS A 70 -2.20 10.43 2.96
C LYS A 70 -1.28 11.64 2.74
N LYS A 71 0.04 11.42 2.70
CA LYS A 71 1.05 12.47 2.50
C LYS A 71 1.14 12.93 1.04
N TYR A 72 0.84 12.06 0.09
CA TYR A 72 0.94 12.31 -1.35
C TYR A 72 -0.40 11.98 -2.04
N PRO A 73 -1.41 12.87 -1.97
CA PRO A 73 -2.74 12.63 -2.53
C PRO A 73 -2.74 12.35 -4.04
N GLN A 74 -1.74 12.85 -4.79
CA GLN A 74 -1.57 12.60 -6.23
C GLN A 74 -1.24 11.13 -6.56
N LEU A 75 -0.81 10.36 -5.57
CA LEU A 75 -0.56 8.92 -5.70
C LEU A 75 -1.75 8.08 -5.24
N ASP A 76 -2.80 8.70 -4.68
CA ASP A 76 -3.96 8.02 -4.13
C ASP A 76 -5.08 7.91 -5.17
N PHE A 77 -5.15 6.74 -5.82
CA PHE A 77 -6.15 6.41 -6.84
C PHE A 77 -7.33 5.61 -6.27
N ARG A 78 -7.50 5.55 -4.95
CA ARG A 78 -8.67 4.95 -4.31
C ARG A 78 -9.94 5.74 -4.66
N VAL A 79 -11.04 5.04 -4.90
CA VAL A 79 -12.33 5.66 -5.24
C VAL A 79 -13.42 5.22 -4.26
N LYS A 80 -13.44 3.94 -3.88
CA LYS A 80 -14.55 3.32 -3.14
C LYS A 80 -14.96 4.03 -1.84
N TYR A 81 -13.99 4.61 -1.13
CA TYR A 81 -14.21 5.24 0.19
C TYR A 81 -13.90 6.74 0.24
N LYS A 82 -13.64 7.39 -0.90
CA LYS A 82 -13.49 8.85 -0.93
C LYS A 82 -14.86 9.50 -0.76
N LYS A 83 -14.95 10.53 0.09
CA LYS A 83 -16.16 11.34 0.22
C LYS A 83 -16.54 11.87 -1.16
N LYS A 84 -17.70 11.45 -1.70
CA LYS A 84 -18.25 12.02 -2.93
C LYS A 84 -18.53 13.51 -2.67
N LYS A 85 -17.98 14.41 -3.48
CA LYS A 85 -18.40 15.83 -3.44
C LYS A 85 -19.89 15.85 -3.79
N LYS A 86 -20.73 16.36 -2.88
CA LYS A 86 -22.12 16.66 -3.22
C LYS A 86 -22.06 17.74 -4.31
N LEU A 87 -22.52 17.41 -5.52
CA LEU A 87 -22.82 18.43 -6.50
C LEU A 87 -23.95 19.26 -5.90
N ASN A 88 -23.66 20.50 -5.51
CA ASN A 88 -24.71 21.47 -5.25
C ASN A 88 -25.34 21.77 -6.61
N THR A 89 -26.32 20.97 -7.02
CA THR A 89 -27.25 21.36 -8.08
C THR A 89 -28.10 22.48 -7.50
N PRO A 90 -27.98 23.73 -7.99
CA PRO A 90 -28.98 24.74 -7.66
C PRO A 90 -30.30 24.23 -8.24
N TYR A 91 -31.30 24.10 -7.39
CA TYR A 91 -32.67 23.81 -7.81
C TYR A 91 -33.06 24.84 -8.88
N ARG A 92 -33.44 24.36 -10.06
CA ARG A 92 -34.08 25.14 -11.13
C ARG A 92 -35.59 25.13 -10.91
#